data_AF-A0A239QQ83-F1
#
_entry.id   AF-A0A239QQ83-F1
#
_cell.length_a   1.000
_cell.length_b   1.000
_cell.length_c   1.000
_cell.angle_alpha   90.00
_cell.angle_beta   90.00
_cell.angle_gamma   90.00
#
_symmetry.space_group_name_H-M   'P 1'
#
loop_
_entity.id
_entity.type
_entity.pdbx_description
1 polymer ?
#
loop_
_entity_poly.entity_id
_entity_poly.type
_entity_poly.pdbx_seq_one_letter_code
_entity_poly.pdbx_strand_id
1 'polypeptide(L)'
;MKMLYRKRISILYFLFVILSLVFINPSIQKPKSDYHSSQLKEITTKEKNVVRIDYVNEDGEITIAANQGFATRKIITTEMGKIETFFDDKGEPVTQSAGYYQIFREYDDMNNNIRTTFQDAEGKPVTRSDGYSIEEKLYNEKRQIIETRYLGMSGEPVFTKSYGCGKINEYNEKGEICKIIFVDEKRNPVMTERGYAIMKQRYYCHDTDYINKVERELYYDECGKPVKLSLGQYGVHKEYDENGLATVLTYLDMDGNPTITNKGYTTIVREFQANGEIATEKYYDLLGNPFSLSEGQYGINRENGQTTYLDKNGNKMINIKNFLYNQSWVVVFFVLLIVFVSTFLSKKMNSLLLIMYILIIGYMTLMFRESISSKIQVSLFWNYSKIITDNRILVEILRNIWLFIPLGALFYRLYPRKIIIMIPVLISIVIEIIQYLTGIGSCDLDDIVHNGIGAIIGYKMEKIALDDYSELSAAYSLGYKYKSSAN
;
A
#
# COMPACT_ATOMS: atom_id res chain seq x y z
N MET A 1 -22.51 -42.83 0.65
CA MET A 1 -21.35 -42.31 1.43
C MET A 1 -20.59 -41.17 0.73
N LYS A 2 -20.00 -41.35 -0.48
CA LYS A 2 -19.39 -40.21 -1.24
C LYS A 2 -20.34 -39.02 -1.46
N MET A 3 -21.64 -39.29 -1.59
CA MET A 3 -22.70 -38.27 -1.72
C MET A 3 -22.92 -37.44 -0.44
N LEU A 4 -22.76 -38.04 0.75
CA LEU A 4 -22.87 -37.36 2.05
C LEU A 4 -21.66 -36.45 2.31
N TYR A 5 -20.46 -36.94 2.01
CA TYR A 5 -19.24 -36.14 1.99
C TYR A 5 -19.39 -34.91 1.10
N ARG A 6 -19.83 -35.11 -0.15
CA ARG A 6 -20.10 -34.03 -1.12
C ARG A 6 -21.15 -33.04 -0.62
N LYS A 7 -22.23 -33.51 0.00
CA LYS A 7 -23.27 -32.63 0.54
C LYS A 7 -22.72 -31.75 1.68
N ARG A 8 -21.93 -32.31 2.60
CA ARG A 8 -21.38 -31.57 3.75
C ARG A 8 -20.30 -30.57 3.34
N ILE A 9 -19.38 -30.98 2.47
CA ILE A 9 -18.36 -30.07 1.97
C ILE A 9 -19.00 -28.91 1.19
N SER A 10 -20.05 -29.17 0.40
CA SER A 10 -20.85 -28.12 -0.24
C SER A 10 -21.53 -27.19 0.76
N ILE A 11 -22.00 -27.67 1.91
CA ILE A 11 -22.60 -26.81 2.97
C ILE A 11 -21.53 -25.91 3.59
N LEU A 12 -20.36 -26.44 3.96
CA LEU A 12 -19.27 -25.65 4.53
C LEU A 12 -18.81 -24.56 3.56
N TYR A 13 -18.71 -24.88 2.27
CA TYR A 13 -18.38 -23.91 1.23
C TYR A 13 -19.49 -22.90 0.99
N PHE A 14 -20.77 -23.31 1.05
CA PHE A 14 -21.90 -22.39 0.92
C PHE A 14 -21.94 -21.37 2.07
N LEU A 15 -21.69 -21.80 3.31
CA LEU A 15 -21.56 -20.88 4.45
C LEU A 15 -20.39 -19.92 4.29
N PHE A 16 -19.27 -20.41 3.76
CA PHE A 16 -18.11 -19.58 3.45
C PHE A 16 -18.43 -18.54 2.34
N VAL A 17 -19.23 -18.89 1.33
CA VAL A 17 -19.70 -17.96 0.29
C VAL A 17 -20.51 -16.84 0.92
N ILE A 18 -21.50 -17.17 1.75
CA ILE A 18 -22.34 -16.18 2.42
C ILE A 18 -21.47 -15.22 3.24
N LEU A 19 -20.53 -15.77 4.01
CA LEU A 19 -19.60 -14.95 4.79
C LEU A 19 -18.72 -14.06 3.90
N SER A 20 -18.21 -14.60 2.78
CA SER A 20 -17.37 -13.85 1.85
C SER A 20 -18.14 -12.73 1.14
N LEU A 21 -19.42 -12.96 0.80
CA LEU A 21 -20.28 -11.96 0.17
C LEU A 21 -20.53 -10.75 1.08
N VAL A 22 -20.51 -10.92 2.40
CA VAL A 22 -20.54 -9.78 3.34
C VAL A 22 -19.34 -8.87 3.08
N PHE A 23 -18.12 -9.42 3.05
CA PHE A 23 -16.89 -8.63 2.87
C PHE A 23 -16.65 -8.12 1.43
N ILE A 24 -17.27 -8.75 0.43
CA ILE A 24 -17.24 -8.27 -0.97
C ILE A 24 -18.25 -7.14 -1.22
N ASN A 25 -19.18 -6.91 -0.29
CA ASN A 25 -20.20 -5.89 -0.45
C ASN A 25 -19.55 -4.50 -0.67
N PRO A 26 -19.85 -3.80 -1.78
CA PRO A 26 -19.28 -2.48 -2.09
C PRO A 26 -19.45 -1.45 -0.97
N SER A 27 -20.49 -1.59 -0.14
CA SER A 27 -20.71 -0.73 1.03
C SER A 27 -19.64 -0.87 2.12
N ILE A 28 -18.98 -2.04 2.22
CA ILE A 28 -17.87 -2.26 3.16
C ILE A 28 -16.54 -1.75 2.59
N GLN A 29 -16.40 -1.68 1.27
CA GLN A 29 -15.16 -1.31 0.58
C GLN A 29 -14.97 0.21 0.41
N LYS A 30 -15.72 1.01 1.17
CA LYS A 30 -15.60 2.47 1.12
C LYS A 30 -14.59 2.98 2.15
N PRO A 31 -13.91 4.10 1.86
CA PRO A 31 -13.20 4.84 2.89
C PRO A 31 -14.18 5.26 4.00
N LYS A 32 -13.67 5.50 5.22
CA LYS A 32 -14.51 5.93 6.35
C LYS A 32 -15.24 7.26 6.11
N SER A 33 -14.74 8.07 5.17
CA SER A 33 -15.39 9.28 4.67
C SER A 33 -15.11 9.40 3.18
N ASP A 34 -16.11 9.83 2.43
CA ASP A 34 -15.97 10.15 1.00
C ASP A 34 -15.45 11.59 0.79
N TYR A 35 -15.32 12.39 1.86
CA TYR A 35 -14.95 13.80 1.79
C TYR A 35 -13.44 14.01 1.95
N HIS A 36 -12.83 14.61 0.92
CA HIS A 36 -11.50 15.17 1.02
C HIS A 36 -11.54 16.48 1.82
N SER A 37 -10.45 16.84 2.53
CA SER A 37 -10.40 18.07 3.33
C SER A 37 -10.68 19.34 2.51
N SER A 38 -10.38 19.34 1.20
CA SER A 38 -10.66 20.47 0.29
C SER A 38 -12.15 20.67 -0.01
N GLN A 39 -12.98 19.65 0.22
CA GLN A 39 -14.43 19.70 0.04
C GLN A 39 -15.15 20.08 1.34
N LEU A 40 -14.42 20.19 2.45
CA LEU A 40 -14.96 20.50 3.76
C LEU A 40 -14.61 21.95 4.12
N LYS A 41 -15.52 22.60 4.84
CA LYS A 41 -15.27 23.92 5.40
C LYS A 41 -14.46 23.76 6.69
N GLU A 42 -13.35 24.49 6.79
CA GLU A 42 -12.56 24.57 8.01
C GLU A 42 -13.12 25.66 8.94
N ILE A 43 -13.58 25.29 10.13
CA ILE A 43 -14.04 26.22 11.17
C ILE A 43 -13.00 26.27 12.28
N THR A 44 -12.46 27.47 12.56
CA THR A 44 -11.49 27.68 13.63
C THR A 44 -12.13 28.39 14.82
N THR A 45 -12.08 27.75 15.99
CA THR A 45 -12.47 28.33 17.28
C THR A 45 -11.22 28.57 18.12
N LYS A 46 -11.08 29.77 18.71
CA LYS A 46 -9.93 30.13 19.55
C LYS A 46 -10.40 30.50 20.95
N GLU A 47 -9.84 29.85 21.95
CA GLU A 47 -10.11 30.09 23.37
C GLU A 47 -8.80 30.14 24.16
N LYS A 48 -8.41 31.33 24.64
CA LYS A 48 -7.17 31.55 25.41
C LYS A 48 -5.94 30.91 24.73
N ASN A 49 -5.47 29.77 25.25
CA ASN A 49 -4.30 29.03 24.78
C ASN A 49 -4.67 27.82 23.89
N VAL A 50 -5.94 27.65 23.55
CA VAL A 50 -6.45 26.53 22.74
C VAL A 50 -6.97 27.05 21.40
N VAL A 51 -6.55 26.39 20.32
CA VAL A 51 -7.12 26.55 18.98
C VAL A 51 -7.74 25.23 18.57
N ARG A 52 -9.02 25.23 18.23
CA ARG A 52 -9.75 24.06 17.72
C ARG A 52 -10.10 24.32 16.26
N ILE A 53 -9.85 23.33 15.41
CA ILE A 53 -10.10 23.37 13.98
C ILE A 53 -10.98 22.17 13.65
N ASP A 54 -12.18 22.43 13.18
CA ASP A 54 -13.18 21.41 12.82
C ASP A 54 -13.39 21.41 11.29
N TYR A 55 -13.40 20.23 10.68
CA TYR A 55 -13.82 20.03 9.31
C TYR A 55 -15.32 19.77 9.26
N VAL A 56 -16.05 20.57 8.49
CA VAL A 56 -17.51 20.60 8.49
C VAL A 56 -18.04 20.44 7.06
N ASN A 57 -19.04 19.58 6.88
CA ASN A 57 -19.72 19.38 5.59
C ASN A 57 -20.70 20.52 5.27
N GLU A 58 -21.36 20.46 4.11
CA GLU A 58 -22.32 21.49 3.67
C GLU A 58 -23.54 21.61 4.62
N ASP A 59 -23.91 20.53 5.29
CA ASP A 59 -25.01 20.47 6.25
C ASP A 59 -24.63 21.04 7.63
N GLY A 60 -23.36 21.42 7.84
CA GLY A 60 -22.88 21.95 9.12
C GLY A 60 -22.44 20.90 10.13
N GLU A 61 -22.30 19.63 9.72
CA GLU A 61 -21.88 18.53 10.58
C GLU A 61 -20.36 18.31 10.54
N ILE A 62 -19.75 18.11 11.72
CA ILE A 62 -18.32 17.77 11.83
C ILE A 62 -18.09 16.41 11.16
N THR A 63 -17.19 16.38 10.17
CA THR A 63 -17.00 15.23 9.28
C THR A 63 -15.52 14.90 9.15
N ILE A 64 -15.19 13.60 9.15
CA ILE A 64 -13.81 13.15 8.95
C ILE A 64 -13.31 13.57 7.56
N ALA A 65 -12.19 14.28 7.51
CA ALA A 65 -11.47 14.51 6.27
C ALA A 65 -10.64 13.26 5.92
N ALA A 66 -11.01 12.54 4.85
CA ALA A 66 -10.47 11.22 4.53
C ALA A 66 -8.95 11.22 4.33
N ASN A 67 -8.40 12.25 3.69
CA ASN A 67 -6.97 12.44 3.46
C ASN A 67 -6.18 12.82 4.71
N GLN A 68 -6.83 13.43 5.70
CA GLN A 68 -6.20 13.81 6.97
C GLN A 68 -6.37 12.70 8.02
N GLY A 69 -7.45 11.92 7.96
CA GLY A 69 -7.75 10.83 8.89
C GLY A 69 -8.39 11.29 10.21
N PHE A 70 -8.84 12.54 10.30
CA PHE A 70 -9.51 13.11 11.48
C PHE A 70 -10.57 14.14 11.07
N ALA A 71 -11.49 14.46 11.97
CA ALA A 71 -12.51 15.50 11.80
C ALA A 71 -12.16 16.80 12.54
N THR A 72 -11.50 16.69 13.70
CA THR A 72 -11.10 17.84 14.50
C THR A 72 -9.61 17.78 14.85
N ARG A 73 -8.92 18.91 14.76
CA ARG A 73 -7.57 19.14 15.29
C ARG A 73 -7.63 20.16 16.42
N LYS A 74 -7.06 19.83 17.57
CA LYS A 74 -6.95 20.72 18.72
C LYS A 74 -5.48 21.03 19.00
N ILE A 75 -5.14 22.30 19.09
CA ILE A 75 -3.80 22.82 19.35
C ILE A 75 -3.82 23.52 20.71
N ILE A 76 -3.02 23.05 21.67
CA ILE A 76 -2.89 23.62 23.00
C ILE A 76 -1.50 24.25 23.12
N THR A 77 -1.46 25.54 23.44
CA THR A 77 -0.22 26.26 23.71
C THR A 77 0.11 26.16 25.20
N THR A 78 1.33 25.72 25.48
CA THR A 78 1.93 25.56 26.81
C THR A 78 3.19 26.42 26.90
N GLU A 79 3.79 26.55 28.09
CA GLU A 79 5.06 27.26 28.25
C GLU A 79 6.22 26.61 27.47
N MET A 80 6.19 25.29 27.31
CA MET A 80 7.26 24.53 26.64
C MET A 80 7.06 24.40 25.12
N GLY A 81 5.89 24.74 24.59
CA GLY A 81 5.56 24.50 23.18
C GLY A 81 4.08 24.28 22.92
N LYS A 82 3.76 23.69 21.77
CA LYS A 82 2.38 23.40 21.33
C LYS A 82 2.13 21.91 21.23
N ILE A 83 1.00 21.46 21.75
CA ILE A 83 0.51 20.08 21.63
C ILE A 83 -0.64 20.05 20.63
N GLU A 84 -0.58 19.18 19.63
CA GLU A 84 -1.65 18.95 18.65
C GLU A 84 -2.22 17.55 18.77
N THR A 85 -3.53 17.47 18.98
CA THR A 85 -4.29 16.22 19.13
C THR A 85 -5.41 16.16 18.08
N PHE A 86 -5.76 14.95 17.64
CA PHE A 86 -6.69 14.70 16.55
C PHE A 86 -7.88 13.87 17.03
N PHE A 87 -9.07 14.18 16.55
CA PHE A 87 -10.33 13.54 16.97
C PHE A 87 -11.18 13.17 15.75
N ASP A 88 -11.97 12.11 15.89
CA ASP A 88 -12.98 11.71 14.92
C ASP A 88 -14.22 12.61 14.95
N ASP A 89 -15.22 12.30 14.11
CA ASP A 89 -16.50 13.00 14.00
C ASP A 89 -17.36 12.91 15.27
N LYS A 90 -17.03 11.99 16.20
CA LYS A 90 -17.69 11.84 17.49
C LYS A 90 -16.96 12.57 18.61
N GLY A 91 -15.82 13.18 18.31
CA GLY A 91 -14.97 13.85 19.30
C GLY A 91 -14.11 12.88 20.11
N GLU A 92 -13.99 11.62 19.69
CA GLU A 92 -13.09 10.65 20.29
C GLU A 92 -11.69 10.80 19.67
N PRO A 93 -10.61 10.75 20.46
CA PRO A 93 -9.26 10.87 19.92
C PRO A 93 -8.91 9.74 18.93
N VAL A 94 -8.15 10.08 17.88
CA VAL A 94 -7.80 9.13 16.81
C VAL A 94 -6.30 9.09 16.51
N THR A 95 -5.76 7.88 16.50
CA THR A 95 -4.38 7.62 16.06
C THR A 95 -4.23 7.89 14.57
N GLN A 96 -3.21 8.65 14.22
CA GLN A 96 -2.90 8.99 12.84
C GLN A 96 -2.29 7.79 12.09
N SER A 97 -2.43 7.78 10.77
CA SER A 97 -1.97 6.67 9.90
C SER A 97 -0.47 6.36 10.03
N ALA A 98 0.34 7.36 10.40
CA ALA A 98 1.77 7.19 10.65
C ALA A 98 2.09 6.67 12.07
N GLY A 99 1.09 6.34 12.90
CA GLY A 99 1.24 5.62 14.17
C GLY A 99 1.32 6.47 15.44
N TYR A 100 1.11 7.79 15.36
CA TYR A 100 1.16 8.70 16.52
C TYR A 100 -0.23 9.21 16.90
N TYR A 101 -0.41 9.58 18.16
CA TYR A 101 -1.67 10.08 18.72
C TYR A 101 -1.68 11.60 18.83
N GLN A 102 -0.55 12.20 19.19
CA GLN A 102 -0.39 13.65 19.27
C GLN A 102 1.00 14.11 18.81
N ILE A 103 1.13 15.41 18.54
CA ILE A 103 2.38 16.05 18.13
C ILE A 103 2.74 17.11 19.16
N PHE A 104 3.95 17.08 19.68
CA PHE A 104 4.51 18.15 20.50
C PHE A 104 5.55 18.95 19.72
N ARG A 105 5.40 20.27 19.67
CA ARG A 105 6.27 21.18 18.93
C ARG A 105 6.91 22.20 19.86
N GLU A 106 8.23 22.25 19.83
CA GLU A 106 9.03 23.23 20.56
C GLU A 106 9.49 24.32 19.59
N TYR A 107 9.63 25.54 20.11
CA TYR A 107 9.93 26.72 19.33
C TYR A 107 11.09 27.49 19.97
N ASP A 108 11.92 28.13 19.14
CA ASP A 108 12.90 29.10 19.61
C ASP A 108 12.25 30.47 19.92
N ASP A 109 13.04 31.43 20.42
CA ASP A 109 12.60 32.79 20.73
C ASP A 109 12.08 33.56 19.51
N MET A 110 12.45 33.14 18.30
CA MET A 110 11.97 33.69 17.04
C MET A 110 10.69 33.00 16.54
N ASN A 111 10.13 32.09 17.33
CA ASN A 111 8.96 31.26 17.04
C ASN A 111 9.17 30.33 15.82
N ASN A 112 10.40 29.90 15.55
CA ASN A 112 10.70 28.83 14.61
C ASN A 112 10.54 27.47 15.29
N ASN A 113 9.93 26.49 14.62
CA ASN A 113 9.80 25.14 15.18
C ASN A 113 11.13 24.38 15.11
N ILE A 114 11.83 24.31 16.24
CA ILE A 114 13.15 23.67 16.32
C ILE A 114 13.07 22.16 16.57
N ARG A 115 11.98 21.67 17.16
CA ARG A 115 11.79 20.25 17.46
C ARG A 115 10.32 19.85 17.34
N THR A 116 10.08 18.70 16.73
CA THR A 116 8.77 18.05 16.67
C THR A 116 8.89 16.63 17.20
N THR A 117 8.17 16.33 18.28
CA THR A 117 8.11 15.01 18.91
C THR A 117 6.75 14.38 18.63
N PHE A 118 6.75 13.17 18.08
CA PHE A 118 5.53 12.42 17.83
C PHE A 118 5.25 11.49 19.01
N GLN A 119 4.05 11.56 19.57
CA GLN A 119 3.77 10.98 20.88
C GLN A 119 2.58 10.02 20.87
N ASP A 120 2.58 9.08 21.80
CA ASP A 120 1.43 8.25 22.16
C ASP A 120 0.37 9.02 22.96
N ALA A 121 -0.68 8.33 23.43
CA ALA A 121 -1.76 8.93 24.21
C ALA A 121 -1.31 9.41 25.59
N GLU A 122 -0.24 8.83 26.12
CA GLU A 122 0.39 9.19 27.40
C GLU A 122 1.41 10.33 27.26
N GLY A 123 1.65 10.83 26.04
CA GLY A 123 2.58 11.92 25.75
C GLY A 123 4.05 11.49 25.66
N LYS A 124 4.34 10.20 25.53
CA LYS A 124 5.71 9.69 25.34
C LYS A 124 6.06 9.58 23.85
N PRO A 125 7.32 9.79 23.45
CA PRO A 125 7.73 9.61 22.06
C PRO A 125 7.41 8.22 21.52
N VAL A 126 6.86 8.15 20.31
CA VAL A 126 6.54 6.91 19.60
C VAL A 126 7.17 6.90 18.22
N THR A 127 7.64 5.74 17.75
CA THR A 127 8.22 5.59 16.42
C THR A 127 7.13 5.58 15.36
N ARG A 128 7.24 6.50 14.39
CA ARG A 128 6.33 6.59 13.25
C ARG A 128 6.57 5.46 12.25
N SER A 129 5.65 5.29 11.30
CA SER A 129 5.82 4.40 10.14
C SER A 129 7.14 4.62 9.37
N ASP A 130 7.66 5.84 9.38
CA ASP A 130 8.89 6.21 8.65
C ASP A 130 10.18 5.95 9.46
N GLY A 131 10.06 5.42 10.68
CA GLY A 131 11.20 4.90 11.47
C GLY A 131 11.82 5.86 12.49
N TYR A 132 11.31 7.07 12.64
CA TYR A 132 11.80 8.05 13.63
C TYR A 132 10.67 8.55 14.54
N SER A 133 11.03 9.15 15.67
CA SER A 133 10.11 9.67 16.70
C SER A 133 10.21 11.18 16.88
N ILE A 134 11.35 11.77 16.55
CA ILE A 134 11.62 13.20 16.72
C ILE A 134 12.25 13.76 15.45
N GLU A 135 11.80 14.95 15.05
CA GLU A 135 12.40 15.76 13.99
C GLU A 135 13.00 17.02 14.62
N GLU A 136 14.29 17.28 14.40
CA GLU A 136 14.96 18.51 14.81
C GLU A 136 15.36 19.35 13.60
N LYS A 137 15.20 20.68 13.69
CA LYS A 137 15.45 21.62 12.59
C LYS A 137 16.45 22.68 13.01
N LEU A 138 17.38 22.96 12.09
CA LEU A 138 18.30 24.09 12.19
C LEU A 138 17.93 25.15 11.15
N TYR A 139 17.89 26.40 11.58
CA TYR A 139 17.53 27.54 10.75
C TYR A 139 18.73 28.45 10.50
N ASN A 140 18.79 29.05 9.31
CA ASN A 140 19.71 30.17 9.05
C ASN A 140 19.10 31.51 9.50
N GLU A 141 19.85 32.60 9.36
CA GLU A 141 19.42 33.96 9.71
C GLU A 141 18.17 34.44 8.93
N LYS A 142 17.93 33.88 7.74
CA LYS A 142 16.74 34.13 6.92
C LYS A 142 15.54 33.27 7.33
N ARG A 143 15.62 32.53 8.45
CA ARG A 143 14.60 31.59 8.95
C ARG A 143 14.27 30.46 7.96
N GLN A 144 15.26 30.04 7.18
CA GLN A 144 15.16 28.90 6.27
C GLN A 144 15.80 27.66 6.91
N ILE A 145 15.18 26.49 6.73
CA ILE A 145 15.66 25.22 7.31
C ILE A 145 16.89 24.74 6.54
N ILE A 146 18.07 24.83 7.15
CA ILE A 146 19.31 24.35 6.56
C ILE A 146 19.62 22.89 6.88
N GLU A 147 19.08 22.36 7.98
CA GLU A 147 19.25 20.97 8.37
C GLU A 147 17.98 20.44 9.04
N THR A 148 17.68 19.17 8.79
CA THR A 148 16.68 18.39 9.52
C THR A 148 17.32 17.07 9.98
N ARG A 149 17.18 16.72 11.26
CA ARG A 149 17.65 15.45 11.82
C ARG A 149 16.49 14.59 12.28
N TYR A 150 16.61 13.28 12.07
CA TYR A 150 15.62 12.29 12.48
C TYR A 150 16.17 11.46 13.63
N LEU A 151 15.48 11.51 14.77
CA LEU A 151 15.92 10.87 16.00
C LEU A 151 14.90 9.83 16.50
N GLY A 152 15.39 8.85 17.24
CA GLY A 152 14.60 7.83 17.91
C GLY A 152 13.97 8.33 19.20
N MET A 153 13.37 7.41 19.96
CA MET A 153 12.59 7.74 21.15
C MET A 153 13.44 8.34 22.29
N SER A 154 14.75 8.08 22.32
CA SER A 154 15.66 8.60 23.34
C SER A 154 16.49 9.79 22.85
N GLY A 155 16.22 10.30 21.63
CA GLY A 155 16.95 11.41 21.01
C GLY A 155 18.24 11.01 20.29
N GLU A 156 18.48 9.72 20.11
CA GLU A 156 19.57 9.17 19.29
C GLU A 156 19.30 9.34 17.79
N PRO A 157 20.31 9.63 16.93
CA PRO A 157 20.12 9.62 15.49
C PRO A 157 19.65 8.24 15.00
N VAL A 158 18.64 8.22 14.13
CA VAL A 158 18.13 6.98 13.55
C VAL A 158 18.21 7.04 12.04
N PHE A 159 18.82 6.02 11.45
CA PHE A 159 18.86 5.87 10.00
C PHE A 159 17.50 5.42 9.47
N THR A 160 16.81 6.32 8.79
CA THR A 160 15.60 6.01 8.03
C THR A 160 15.99 5.68 6.60
N LYS A 161 15.42 4.62 6.03
CA LYS A 161 15.78 4.20 4.68
C LYS A 161 15.42 5.24 3.60
N SER A 162 14.37 6.02 3.84
CA SER A 162 13.90 7.07 2.93
C SER A 162 14.62 8.41 3.07
N TYR A 163 15.20 8.72 4.24
CA TYR A 163 15.73 10.04 4.53
C TYR A 163 17.12 10.07 5.18
N GLY A 164 17.78 8.92 5.31
CA GLY A 164 19.01 8.81 6.11
C GLY A 164 18.76 9.15 7.59
N CYS A 165 19.79 9.62 8.28
CA CYS A 165 19.69 10.19 9.62
C CYS A 165 19.24 11.66 9.60
N GLY A 166 19.28 12.30 8.43
CA GLY A 166 18.90 13.70 8.27
C GLY A 166 19.02 14.16 6.83
N LYS A 167 18.67 15.43 6.60
CA LYS A 167 18.87 16.12 5.32
C LYS A 167 19.40 17.53 5.51
N ILE A 168 20.19 17.97 4.55
CA ILE A 168 20.74 19.34 4.46
C ILE A 168 20.17 19.99 3.21
N ASN A 169 19.70 21.23 3.34
CA ASN A 169 19.19 22.03 2.23
C ASN A 169 20.19 23.16 1.90
N GLU A 170 20.52 23.30 0.62
CA GLU A 170 21.20 24.49 0.09
C GLU A 170 20.21 25.31 -0.73
N TYR A 171 20.34 26.63 -0.62
CA TYR A 171 19.44 27.60 -1.23
C TYR A 171 20.15 28.39 -2.33
N ASN A 172 19.44 28.69 -3.42
CA ASN A 172 19.92 29.65 -4.41
C ASN A 172 19.77 31.10 -3.92
N GLU A 173 20.23 32.06 -4.72
CA GLU A 173 20.16 33.49 -4.39
C GLU A 173 18.73 34.01 -4.18
N LYS A 174 17.73 33.38 -4.82
CA LYS A 174 16.31 33.69 -4.66
C LYS A 174 15.69 33.06 -3.40
N GLY A 175 16.45 32.24 -2.67
CA GLY A 175 15.98 31.57 -1.47
C GLY A 175 15.18 30.29 -1.73
N GLU A 176 15.27 29.72 -2.93
CA GLU A 176 14.66 28.43 -3.29
C GLU A 176 15.64 27.29 -3.02
N ILE A 177 15.15 26.11 -2.62
CA ILE A 177 16.01 24.95 -2.33
C ILE A 177 16.58 24.41 -3.65
N CYS A 178 17.86 24.64 -3.92
CA CYS A 178 18.51 24.17 -5.15
C CYS A 178 19.20 22.81 -4.99
N LYS A 179 19.44 22.36 -3.75
CA LYS A 179 20.06 21.06 -3.48
C LYS A 179 19.62 20.52 -2.13
N ILE A 180 19.32 19.22 -2.11
CA ILE A 180 19.01 18.44 -0.91
C ILE A 180 20.03 17.31 -0.82
N ILE A 181 20.65 17.16 0.35
CA ILE A 181 21.64 16.12 0.65
C ILE A 181 21.08 15.27 1.78
N PHE A 182 20.89 13.98 1.55
CA PHE A 182 20.54 13.01 2.61
C PHE A 182 21.81 12.54 3.28
N VAL A 183 21.84 12.54 4.61
CA VAL A 183 23.08 12.35 5.36
C VAL A 183 23.00 11.27 6.44
N ASP A 184 24.16 10.69 6.75
CA ASP A 184 24.38 9.85 7.93
C ASP A 184 24.51 10.68 9.22
N GLU A 185 24.75 10.01 10.34
CA GLU A 185 24.97 10.63 11.66
C GLU A 185 26.19 11.58 11.71
N LYS A 186 27.14 11.43 10.78
CA LYS A 186 28.36 12.23 10.66
C LYS A 186 28.23 13.33 9.61
N ARG A 187 27.03 13.56 9.07
CA ARG A 187 26.72 14.52 8.00
C ARG A 187 27.37 14.19 6.64
N ASN A 188 27.76 12.94 6.40
CA ASN A 188 28.20 12.50 5.08
C ASN A 188 27.00 12.12 4.20
N PRO A 189 27.02 12.41 2.89
CA PRO A 189 25.98 11.96 1.97
C PRO A 189 25.79 10.43 2.04
N VAL A 190 24.53 9.98 2.02
CA VAL A 190 24.20 8.55 2.09
C VAL A 190 23.11 8.18 1.09
N MET A 191 23.26 7.03 0.44
CA MET A 191 22.25 6.51 -0.49
C MET A 191 20.93 6.21 0.23
N THR A 192 19.84 6.73 -0.32
CA THR A 192 18.48 6.41 0.15
C THR A 192 17.91 5.22 -0.62
N GLU A 193 16.81 4.62 -0.13
CA GLU A 193 16.02 3.61 -0.86
C GLU A 193 15.51 4.11 -2.22
N ARG A 194 15.51 5.43 -2.46
CA ARG A 194 15.15 6.02 -3.75
C ARG A 194 16.27 5.93 -4.78
N GLY A 195 17.46 5.48 -4.39
CA GLY A 195 18.60 5.28 -5.28
C GLY A 195 19.46 6.52 -5.52
N TYR A 196 19.35 7.55 -4.67
CA TYR A 196 20.23 8.72 -4.68
C TYR A 196 20.53 9.23 -3.27
N ALA A 197 21.65 9.94 -3.13
CA ALA A 197 22.07 10.63 -1.91
C ALA A 197 21.88 12.15 -2.00
N ILE A 198 21.96 12.70 -3.21
CA ILE A 198 21.84 14.13 -3.46
C ILE A 198 20.82 14.36 -4.56
N MET A 199 19.93 15.33 -4.37
CA MET A 199 19.00 15.80 -5.38
C MET A 199 19.23 17.28 -5.66
N LYS A 200 19.43 17.66 -6.91
CA LYS A 200 19.51 19.06 -7.33
C LYS A 200 18.22 19.47 -8.02
N GLN A 201 17.73 20.65 -7.70
CA GLN A 201 16.49 21.21 -8.23
C GLN A 201 16.77 22.50 -9.00
N ARG A 202 16.07 22.64 -10.13
CA ARG A 202 16.03 23.87 -10.90
C ARG A 202 14.58 24.35 -11.00
N TYR A 203 14.38 25.66 -10.93
CA TYR A 203 13.06 26.29 -10.89
C TYR A 203 12.79 27.07 -12.17
N TYR A 204 11.52 27.19 -12.53
CA TYR A 204 11.08 28.09 -13.59
C TYR A 204 11.42 29.53 -13.20
N CYS A 205 12.23 30.20 -14.02
CA CYS A 205 12.81 31.48 -13.63
C CYS A 205 12.10 32.73 -14.17
N HIS A 206 11.33 32.73 -15.27
CA HIS A 206 10.57 33.85 -15.86
C HIS A 206 9.42 33.36 -16.79
N ASP A 207 8.41 34.21 -17.05
CA ASP A 207 7.38 34.11 -18.12
C ASP A 207 6.61 32.77 -18.23
N THR A 208 6.17 32.22 -17.10
CA THR A 208 5.16 31.14 -17.06
C THR A 208 4.28 31.30 -15.82
N ASP A 209 3.07 30.71 -15.83
CA ASP A 209 2.20 30.58 -14.65
C ASP A 209 2.82 29.69 -13.53
N TYR A 210 4.02 29.14 -13.77
CA TYR A 210 4.71 28.17 -12.92
C TYR A 210 5.92 28.73 -12.18
N ILE A 211 6.00 30.06 -12.02
CA ILE A 211 7.13 30.70 -11.30
C ILE A 211 7.31 30.10 -9.90
N ASN A 212 8.56 29.85 -9.50
CA ASN A 212 8.94 29.19 -8.24
C ASN A 212 8.48 27.71 -8.12
N LYS A 213 8.01 27.06 -9.20
CA LYS A 213 7.84 25.60 -9.25
C LYS A 213 9.13 24.93 -9.75
N VAL A 214 9.36 23.71 -9.28
CA VAL A 214 10.51 22.89 -9.70
C VAL A 214 10.31 22.48 -11.16
N GLU A 215 11.16 22.99 -12.04
CA GLU A 215 11.22 22.64 -13.46
C GLU A 215 11.90 21.28 -13.65
N ARG A 216 13.03 21.04 -12.98
CA ARG A 216 13.83 19.81 -13.15
C ARG A 216 14.44 19.35 -11.85
N GLU A 217 14.55 18.04 -11.71
CA GLU A 217 15.27 17.35 -10.65
C GLU A 217 16.31 16.41 -11.25
N LEU A 218 17.54 16.46 -10.73
CA LEU A 218 18.64 15.55 -11.10
C LEU A 218 19.16 14.85 -9.85
N TYR A 219 19.54 13.58 -10.02
CA TYR A 219 19.89 12.68 -8.92
C TYR A 219 21.37 12.30 -8.97
N TYR A 220 22.02 12.27 -7.80
CA TYR A 220 23.44 11.98 -7.66
C TYR A 220 23.72 11.03 -6.49
N ASP A 221 24.81 10.27 -6.62
CA ASP A 221 25.34 9.37 -5.60
C ASP A 221 26.05 10.12 -4.45
N GLU A 222 26.60 9.39 -3.49
CA GLU A 222 27.30 9.92 -2.31
C GLU A 222 28.58 10.68 -2.69
N CYS A 223 29.15 10.39 -3.86
CA CYS A 223 30.33 11.08 -4.41
C CYS A 223 29.96 12.32 -5.22
N GLY A 224 28.67 12.62 -5.39
CA GLY A 224 28.18 13.73 -6.20
C GLY A 224 28.21 13.46 -7.72
N LYS A 225 28.30 12.20 -8.15
CA LYS A 225 28.21 11.80 -9.56
C LYS A 225 26.76 11.50 -9.94
N PRO A 226 26.31 11.83 -11.18
CA PRO A 226 24.96 11.49 -11.63
C PRO A 226 24.68 9.99 -11.47
N VAL A 227 23.52 9.63 -10.91
CA VAL A 227 23.13 8.24 -10.67
C VAL A 227 21.85 7.89 -11.43
N LYS A 228 21.84 6.70 -12.03
CA LYS A 228 20.70 6.17 -12.79
C LYS A 228 19.72 5.48 -11.83
N LEU A 229 18.46 5.90 -11.85
CA LEU A 229 17.40 5.30 -11.02
C LEU A 229 16.74 4.09 -11.72
N SER A 230 15.75 3.49 -11.06
CA SER A 230 15.13 2.22 -11.45
C SER A 230 14.45 2.21 -12.82
N LEU A 231 13.86 3.33 -13.26
CA LEU A 231 13.30 3.46 -14.61
C LEU A 231 14.36 3.83 -15.65
N GLY A 232 15.63 3.96 -15.25
CA GLY A 232 16.74 4.23 -16.14
C GLY A 232 17.06 5.71 -16.36
N GLN A 233 16.36 6.60 -15.66
CA GLN A 233 16.53 8.04 -15.70
C GLN A 233 17.60 8.54 -14.71
N TYR A 234 18.21 9.68 -15.01
CA TYR A 234 19.05 10.47 -14.09
C TYR A 234 18.31 11.67 -13.51
N GLY A 235 17.12 11.96 -14.04
CA GLY A 235 16.31 13.09 -13.61
C GLY A 235 14.89 13.07 -14.16
N VAL A 236 14.14 14.11 -13.79
CA VAL A 236 12.78 14.34 -14.28
C VAL A 236 12.57 15.83 -14.53
N HIS A 237 11.92 16.16 -15.64
CA HIS A 237 11.35 17.47 -15.92
C HIS A 237 9.86 17.45 -15.60
N LYS A 238 9.35 18.52 -15.00
CA LYS A 238 7.97 18.63 -14.53
C LYS A 238 7.29 19.85 -15.14
N GLU A 239 6.13 19.63 -15.72
CA GLU A 239 5.19 20.69 -16.11
C GLU A 239 3.92 20.55 -15.25
N TYR A 240 3.20 21.66 -15.08
CA TYR A 240 2.09 21.75 -14.14
C TYR A 240 0.81 22.20 -14.84
N ASP A 241 -0.33 22.01 -14.19
CA ASP A 241 -1.59 22.67 -14.56
C ASP A 241 -1.78 24.01 -13.82
N GLU A 242 -2.90 24.67 -14.11
CA GLU A 242 -3.33 25.92 -13.45
C GLU A 242 -3.50 25.79 -11.93
N ASN A 243 -3.72 24.58 -11.41
CA ASN A 243 -3.82 24.29 -9.99
C ASN A 243 -2.45 24.00 -9.35
N GLY A 244 -1.38 24.04 -10.15
CA GLY A 244 -0.01 23.80 -9.73
C GLY A 244 0.31 22.33 -9.42
N LEU A 245 -0.48 21.40 -9.96
CA LEU A 245 -0.26 19.95 -9.91
C LEU A 245 0.60 19.51 -11.10
N ALA A 246 1.58 18.63 -10.86
CA ALA A 246 2.52 18.20 -11.90
C ALA A 246 1.86 17.22 -12.89
N THR A 247 1.40 17.73 -14.02
CA THR A 247 0.65 17.00 -15.05
C THR A 247 1.55 16.31 -16.08
N VAL A 248 2.75 16.81 -16.35
CA VAL A 248 3.67 16.17 -17.30
C VAL A 248 4.98 15.87 -16.60
N LEU A 249 5.41 14.60 -16.69
CA LEU A 249 6.72 14.15 -16.23
C LEU A 249 7.53 13.59 -17.39
N THR A 250 8.62 14.25 -17.74
CA THR A 250 9.55 13.80 -18.79
C THR A 250 10.84 13.29 -18.17
N TYR A 251 11.20 12.05 -18.44
CA TYR A 251 12.39 11.40 -17.87
C TYR A 251 13.66 11.85 -18.57
N LEU A 252 14.72 12.12 -17.80
CA LEU A 252 15.93 12.76 -18.31
C LEU A 252 17.17 11.83 -18.25
N ASP A 253 18.07 12.00 -19.22
CA ASP A 253 19.41 11.43 -19.21
C ASP A 253 20.37 12.24 -18.30
N MET A 254 21.64 11.83 -18.26
CA MET A 254 22.66 12.45 -17.42
C MET A 254 22.98 13.91 -17.79
N ASP A 255 22.68 14.31 -19.02
CA ASP A 255 22.90 15.66 -19.53
C ASP A 255 21.64 16.54 -19.37
N GLY A 256 20.54 15.96 -18.91
CA GLY A 256 19.27 16.64 -18.67
C GLY A 256 18.36 16.71 -19.91
N ASN A 257 18.59 15.87 -20.91
CA ASN A 257 17.74 15.75 -22.11
C ASN A 257 16.71 14.61 -21.94
N PRO A 258 15.53 14.67 -22.61
CA PRO A 258 14.55 13.59 -22.59
C PRO A 258 15.14 12.23 -23.02
N THR A 259 14.82 11.17 -22.27
CA THR A 259 15.38 9.83 -22.51
C THR A 259 14.34 8.73 -22.31
N ILE A 260 14.54 7.62 -23.01
CA ILE A 260 13.66 6.44 -22.95
C ILE A 260 13.93 5.68 -21.65
N THR A 261 12.87 5.40 -20.90
CA THR A 261 12.95 4.58 -19.68
C THR A 261 13.16 3.10 -20.02
N ASN A 262 13.57 2.31 -19.03
CA ASN A 262 13.62 0.84 -19.14
C ASN A 262 12.24 0.20 -19.42
N LYS A 263 11.14 0.97 -19.28
CA LYS A 263 9.78 0.56 -19.65
C LYS A 263 9.36 1.02 -21.05
N GLY A 264 10.22 1.72 -21.78
CA GLY A 264 10.05 2.08 -23.19
C GLY A 264 9.41 3.45 -23.47
N TYR A 265 8.77 4.08 -22.49
CA TYR A 265 8.24 5.45 -22.63
C TYR A 265 9.24 6.50 -22.14
N THR A 266 9.05 7.75 -22.56
CA THR A 266 9.86 8.94 -22.18
C THR A 266 9.07 9.92 -21.31
N THR A 267 7.75 9.99 -21.49
CA THR A 267 6.90 10.96 -20.80
C THR A 267 5.66 10.30 -20.22
N ILE A 268 5.27 10.74 -19.02
CA ILE A 268 3.97 10.42 -18.41
C ILE A 268 3.14 11.71 -18.37
N VAL A 269 1.90 11.63 -18.85
CA VAL A 269 0.89 12.68 -18.67
C VAL A 269 -0.14 12.22 -17.65
N ARG A 270 -0.46 13.09 -16.70
CA ARG A 270 -1.36 12.87 -15.57
C ARG A 270 -2.56 13.77 -15.65
N GLU A 271 -3.70 13.20 -15.31
CA GLU A 271 -4.90 13.95 -14.94
C GLU A 271 -5.16 13.71 -13.45
N PHE A 272 -5.64 14.74 -12.75
CA PHE A 272 -5.92 14.67 -11.32
C PHE A 272 -7.41 14.72 -11.07
N GLN A 273 -7.86 14.00 -10.04
CA GLN A 273 -9.21 14.12 -9.50
C GLN A 273 -9.34 15.44 -8.73
N ALA A 274 -10.55 15.86 -8.41
CA ALA A 274 -10.80 17.09 -7.64
C ALA A 274 -10.14 17.11 -6.24
N ASN A 275 -9.81 15.94 -5.69
CA ASN A 275 -9.10 15.77 -4.42
C ASN A 275 -7.56 15.87 -4.56
N GLY A 276 -7.03 16.05 -5.77
CA GLY A 276 -5.58 16.09 -6.05
C GLY A 276 -4.91 14.72 -6.17
N GLU A 277 -5.66 13.61 -6.07
CA GLU A 277 -5.15 12.29 -6.40
C GLU A 277 -5.03 12.11 -7.91
N ILE A 278 -4.07 11.28 -8.35
CA ILE A 278 -3.87 10.99 -9.76
C ILE A 278 -5.07 10.18 -10.26
N ALA A 279 -5.88 10.76 -11.15
CA ALA A 279 -6.97 10.09 -11.84
C ALA A 279 -6.43 9.19 -12.94
N THR A 280 -5.60 9.72 -13.85
CA THR A 280 -5.07 8.94 -14.98
C THR A 280 -3.57 9.16 -15.15
N GLU A 281 -2.90 8.16 -15.71
CA GLU A 281 -1.53 8.26 -16.22
C GLU A 281 -1.50 7.67 -17.63
N LYS A 282 -0.97 8.42 -18.60
CA LYS A 282 -0.80 8.00 -20.00
C LYS A 282 0.67 8.07 -20.37
N TYR A 283 1.14 7.13 -21.17
CA TYR A 283 2.56 6.96 -21.52
C TYR A 283 2.83 7.41 -22.95
N TYR A 284 3.94 8.13 -23.16
CA TYR A 284 4.32 8.66 -24.46
C TYR A 284 5.80 8.38 -24.77
N ASP A 285 6.10 8.12 -26.04
CA ASP A 285 7.46 7.90 -26.53
C ASP A 285 8.25 9.22 -26.66
N LEU A 286 9.50 9.12 -27.11
CA LEU A 286 10.39 10.28 -27.30
C LEU A 286 9.86 11.28 -28.35
N LEU A 287 9.03 10.83 -29.28
CA LEU A 287 8.43 11.66 -30.33
C LEU A 287 7.07 12.25 -29.91
N GLY A 288 6.59 11.93 -28.69
CA GLY A 288 5.29 12.38 -28.19
C GLY A 288 4.10 11.54 -28.66
N ASN A 289 4.33 10.35 -29.25
CA ASN A 289 3.23 9.45 -29.60
C ASN A 289 2.81 8.60 -28.40
N PRO A 290 1.52 8.22 -28.27
CA PRO A 290 1.08 7.28 -27.25
C PRO A 290 1.87 5.97 -27.31
N PHE A 291 2.41 5.54 -26.18
CA PHE A 291 3.23 4.34 -26.04
C PHE A 291 2.48 3.25 -25.27
N SER A 292 2.46 2.03 -25.80
CA SER A 292 1.89 0.88 -25.08
C SER A 292 2.95 0.14 -24.28
N LEU A 293 2.64 -0.13 -23.02
CA LEU A 293 3.45 -1.00 -22.17
C LEU A 293 3.23 -2.49 -22.54
N SER A 294 3.93 -3.39 -21.84
CA SER A 294 3.95 -4.84 -22.11
C SER A 294 2.58 -5.52 -22.10
N GLU A 295 1.57 -4.95 -21.41
CA GLU A 295 0.21 -5.49 -21.37
C GLU A 295 -0.71 -4.83 -22.43
N GLY A 296 -0.13 -4.08 -23.38
CA GLY A 296 -0.83 -3.36 -24.43
C GLY A 296 -1.56 -2.10 -23.97
N GLN A 297 -1.39 -1.71 -22.70
CA GLN A 297 -2.01 -0.54 -22.10
C GLN A 297 -1.23 0.74 -22.45
N TYR A 298 -1.96 1.76 -22.87
CA TYR A 298 -1.41 3.10 -23.17
C TYR A 298 -1.52 4.05 -21.96
N GLY A 299 -2.25 3.63 -20.95
CA GLY A 299 -2.41 4.35 -19.71
C GLY A 299 -3.12 3.52 -18.66
N ILE A 300 -3.27 4.12 -17.49
CA ILE A 300 -4.01 3.58 -16.36
C ILE A 300 -4.92 4.67 -15.79
N ASN A 301 -6.08 4.26 -15.30
CA ASN A 301 -7.01 5.09 -14.54
C ASN A 301 -7.09 4.55 -13.12
N ARG A 302 -6.98 5.43 -12.13
CA ARG A 302 -7.13 5.13 -10.71
C ARG A 302 -8.41 5.76 -10.19
N GLU A 303 -9.30 4.93 -9.71
CA GLU A 303 -10.59 5.35 -9.16
C GLU A 303 -10.89 4.48 -7.94
N ASN A 304 -11.17 5.11 -6.80
CA ASN A 304 -11.43 4.40 -5.55
C ASN A 304 -10.35 3.37 -5.18
N GLY A 305 -9.07 3.66 -5.46
CA GLY A 305 -7.95 2.75 -5.15
C GLY A 305 -7.81 1.58 -6.13
N GLN A 306 -8.69 1.47 -7.12
CA GLN A 306 -8.61 0.47 -8.18
C GLN A 306 -7.91 1.05 -9.40
N THR A 307 -7.08 0.25 -10.07
CA THR A 307 -6.37 0.64 -11.29
C THR A 307 -6.92 -0.13 -12.48
N THR A 308 -7.41 0.59 -13.50
CA THR A 308 -7.89 0.00 -14.76
C THR A 308 -7.02 0.43 -15.93
N TYR A 309 -6.67 -0.51 -16.81
CA TYR A 309 -5.86 -0.26 -18.00
C TYR A 309 -6.67 0.39 -19.11
N LEU A 310 -6.05 1.35 -19.79
CA LEU A 310 -6.65 2.17 -20.83
C LEU A 310 -6.06 1.85 -22.22
N ASP A 311 -6.92 1.89 -23.23
CA ASP A 311 -6.53 1.81 -24.64
C ASP A 311 -5.93 3.15 -25.12
N LYS A 312 -5.51 3.19 -26.38
CA LYS A 312 -4.89 4.40 -26.98
C LYS A 312 -5.80 5.64 -26.96
N ASN A 313 -7.11 5.46 -26.87
CA ASN A 313 -8.10 6.54 -26.87
C ASN A 313 -8.50 6.95 -25.44
N GLY A 314 -7.95 6.30 -24.41
CA GLY A 314 -8.30 6.53 -23.01
C GLY A 314 -9.51 5.73 -22.52
N ASN A 315 -10.04 4.78 -23.30
CA ASN A 315 -11.15 3.93 -22.85
C ASN A 315 -10.66 2.71 -22.07
N LYS A 316 -11.48 2.18 -21.15
CA LYS A 316 -11.16 0.96 -20.39
C LYS A 316 -10.98 -0.23 -21.35
N MET A 317 -9.82 -0.90 -21.28
CA MET A 317 -9.53 -2.08 -22.09
C MET A 317 -10.38 -3.29 -21.67
N ILE A 318 -10.76 -4.12 -22.64
CA ILE A 318 -11.33 -5.44 -22.38
C ILE A 318 -10.15 -6.42 -22.20
N ASN A 319 -9.69 -6.59 -20.97
CA ASN A 319 -8.63 -7.55 -20.63
C ASN A 319 -8.91 -8.25 -19.28
N ILE A 320 -8.21 -9.36 -19.05
CA ILE A 320 -8.44 -10.19 -17.86
C ILE A 320 -8.11 -9.45 -16.56
N LYS A 321 -7.14 -8.51 -16.62
CA LYS A 321 -6.77 -7.64 -15.50
C LYS A 321 -7.96 -6.78 -15.08
N ASN A 322 -8.47 -5.94 -15.98
CA ASN A 322 -9.64 -5.09 -15.75
C ASN A 322 -10.88 -5.90 -15.34
N PHE A 323 -11.09 -7.07 -15.93
CA PHE A 323 -12.21 -7.95 -15.57
C PHE A 323 -12.11 -8.48 -14.14
N LEU A 324 -10.96 -9.05 -13.76
CA LEU A 324 -10.73 -9.58 -12.42
C LEU A 324 -10.72 -8.47 -11.35
N TYR A 325 -10.26 -7.25 -11.70
CA TYR A 325 -10.27 -6.11 -10.80
C TYR A 325 -11.70 -5.62 -10.50
N ASN A 326 -12.56 -5.52 -11.52
CA ASN A 326 -13.95 -5.07 -11.33
C ASN A 326 -14.85 -6.11 -10.64
N GLN A 327 -14.47 -7.39 -10.66
CA GLN A 327 -15.33 -8.49 -10.22
C GLN A 327 -14.63 -9.33 -9.15
N SER A 328 -14.37 -8.74 -7.98
CA SER A 328 -13.66 -9.41 -6.87
C SER A 328 -14.29 -10.75 -6.43
N TRP A 329 -15.62 -10.91 -6.60
CA TRP A 329 -16.33 -12.17 -6.32
C TRP A 329 -15.92 -13.32 -7.25
N VAL A 330 -15.40 -13.03 -8.45
CA VAL A 330 -14.99 -14.04 -9.44
C VAL A 330 -13.84 -14.88 -8.90
N VAL A 331 -12.91 -14.27 -8.15
CA VAL A 331 -11.82 -15.00 -7.49
C VAL A 331 -12.37 -16.01 -6.49
N VAL A 332 -13.32 -15.60 -5.64
CA VAL A 332 -13.99 -16.49 -4.69
C VAL A 332 -14.75 -17.60 -5.41
N PHE A 333 -15.46 -17.26 -6.49
CA PHE A 333 -16.17 -18.25 -7.31
C PHE A 333 -15.22 -19.32 -7.88
N PHE A 334 -14.10 -18.93 -8.48
CA PHE A 334 -13.12 -19.89 -9.02
C PHE A 334 -12.44 -20.73 -7.95
N VAL A 335 -12.06 -20.11 -6.82
CA VAL A 335 -11.52 -20.81 -5.63
C VAL A 335 -12.46 -21.94 -5.22
N LEU A 336 -13.76 -21.66 -5.11
CA LEU A 336 -14.77 -22.64 -4.72
C LEU A 336 -15.03 -23.68 -5.79
N LEU A 337 -15.07 -23.27 -7.06
CA LEU A 337 -15.24 -24.18 -8.18
C LEU A 337 -14.11 -25.22 -8.21
N ILE A 338 -12.87 -24.81 -8.01
CA ILE A 338 -11.69 -25.70 -7.97
C ILE A 338 -11.84 -26.72 -6.84
N VAL A 339 -12.22 -26.28 -5.64
CA VAL A 339 -12.35 -27.21 -4.51
C VAL A 339 -13.57 -28.14 -4.65
N PHE A 340 -14.66 -27.65 -5.24
CA PHE A 340 -15.84 -28.46 -5.50
C PHE A 340 -15.57 -29.52 -6.58
N VAL A 341 -15.02 -29.11 -7.73
CA VAL A 341 -14.68 -30.00 -8.85
C VAL A 341 -13.74 -31.11 -8.38
N SER A 342 -12.75 -30.77 -7.55
CA SER A 342 -11.78 -31.73 -7.02
C SER A 342 -12.39 -32.85 -6.16
N THR A 343 -13.63 -32.71 -5.66
CA THR A 343 -14.37 -33.80 -4.98
C THR A 343 -14.90 -34.88 -5.94
N PHE A 344 -14.93 -34.58 -7.24
CA PHE A 344 -15.33 -35.50 -8.31
C PHE A 344 -14.13 -36.14 -9.01
N LEU A 345 -12.94 -35.57 -8.82
CA LEU A 345 -11.72 -36.01 -9.48
C LEU A 345 -11.07 -37.23 -8.83
N SER A 346 -10.39 -38.03 -9.64
CA SER A 346 -9.52 -39.10 -9.14
C SER A 346 -8.28 -38.52 -8.44
N LYS A 347 -7.57 -39.35 -7.66
CA LYS A 347 -6.33 -38.91 -6.99
C LYS A 347 -5.31 -38.34 -7.99
N LYS A 348 -5.13 -39.00 -9.14
CA LYS A 348 -4.21 -38.54 -10.21
C LYS A 348 -4.62 -37.17 -10.77
N MET A 349 -5.91 -36.98 -11.03
CA MET A 349 -6.43 -35.70 -11.54
C MET A 349 -6.35 -34.58 -10.49
N ASN A 350 -6.55 -34.90 -9.20
CA ASN A 350 -6.33 -33.95 -8.12
C ASN A 350 -4.87 -33.54 -7.96
N SER A 351 -3.92 -34.46 -8.18
CA SER A 351 -2.49 -34.12 -8.24
C SER A 351 -2.19 -33.17 -9.39
N LEU A 352 -2.76 -33.40 -10.57
CA LEU A 352 -2.60 -32.50 -11.72
C LEU A 352 -3.20 -31.12 -11.45
N LEU A 353 -4.41 -31.08 -10.88
CA LEU A 353 -5.08 -29.83 -10.50
C LEU A 353 -4.26 -29.04 -9.48
N LEU A 354 -3.66 -29.70 -8.49
CA LEU A 354 -2.78 -29.06 -7.51
C LEU A 354 -1.58 -28.40 -8.21
N ILE A 355 -0.91 -29.11 -9.12
CA ILE A 355 0.23 -28.56 -9.88
C ILE A 355 -0.19 -27.35 -10.69
N MET A 356 -1.29 -27.46 -11.45
CA MET A 356 -1.83 -26.35 -12.24
C MET A 356 -2.19 -25.15 -11.34
N TYR A 357 -2.74 -25.41 -10.16
CA TYR A 357 -3.12 -24.35 -9.24
C TYR A 357 -1.91 -23.62 -8.63
N ILE A 358 -0.84 -24.35 -8.29
CA ILE A 358 0.42 -23.75 -7.84
C ILE A 358 1.01 -22.84 -8.94
N LEU A 359 0.96 -23.28 -10.21
CA LEU A 359 1.41 -22.46 -11.33
C LEU A 359 0.56 -21.19 -11.50
N ILE A 360 -0.77 -21.30 -11.33
CA ILE A 360 -1.67 -20.14 -11.38
C ILE A 360 -1.36 -19.16 -10.23
N ILE A 361 -1.18 -19.66 -9.00
CA ILE A 361 -0.80 -18.79 -7.87
C ILE A 361 0.52 -18.08 -8.19
N GLY A 362 1.55 -18.82 -8.60
CA GLY A 362 2.84 -18.22 -8.96
C GLY A 362 2.72 -17.17 -10.07
N TYR A 363 1.90 -17.40 -11.09
CA TYR A 363 1.62 -16.40 -12.12
C TYR A 363 0.90 -15.16 -11.56
N MET A 364 -0.15 -15.36 -10.76
CA MET A 364 -0.94 -14.28 -10.16
C MET A 364 -0.13 -13.44 -9.17
N THR A 365 0.77 -14.05 -8.40
CA THR A 365 1.56 -13.33 -7.39
C THR A 365 2.81 -12.68 -7.98
N LEU A 366 3.44 -13.28 -8.99
CA LEU A 366 4.65 -12.74 -9.60
C LEU A 366 4.37 -11.81 -10.77
N MET A 367 3.52 -12.20 -11.73
CA MET A 367 3.38 -11.48 -13.01
C MET A 367 2.18 -10.52 -13.03
N PHE A 368 1.12 -10.82 -12.27
CA PHE A 368 -0.12 -10.04 -12.32
C PHE A 368 -0.10 -8.81 -11.41
N ARG A 369 0.67 -8.83 -10.32
CA ARG A 369 0.77 -7.74 -9.35
C ARG A 369 1.81 -6.70 -9.82
N GLU A 370 1.41 -5.77 -10.69
CA GLU A 370 2.29 -4.64 -11.02
C GLU A 370 2.39 -3.67 -9.82
N SER A 371 3.60 -3.46 -9.31
CA SER A 371 3.92 -2.27 -8.53
C SER A 371 4.75 -1.34 -9.42
N ILE A 372 4.32 -0.09 -9.57
CA ILE A 372 5.04 0.93 -10.37
C ILE A 372 6.38 1.29 -9.70
N SER A 373 6.53 0.95 -8.43
CA SER A 373 7.76 0.94 -7.64
C SER A 373 7.81 -0.39 -6.90
N SER A 374 8.87 -1.20 -7.06
CA SER A 374 9.10 -2.41 -6.24
C SER A 374 9.05 -2.03 -4.76
N LYS A 375 7.87 -2.18 -4.13
CA LYS A 375 7.70 -1.93 -2.70
C LYS A 375 8.13 -3.20 -1.98
N ILE A 376 9.26 -3.11 -1.30
CA ILE A 376 9.73 -4.14 -0.38
C ILE A 376 9.29 -3.69 1.01
N GLN A 377 8.30 -4.39 1.56
CA GLN A 377 7.75 -4.08 2.87
C GLN A 377 7.98 -5.26 3.82
N VAL A 378 8.98 -5.08 4.68
CA VAL A 378 9.44 -6.09 5.64
C VAL A 378 8.89 -5.87 7.06
N SER A 379 8.06 -4.84 7.26
CA SER A 379 7.42 -4.61 8.54
C SER A 379 6.16 -5.45 8.64
N LEU A 380 6.09 -6.32 9.66
CA LEU A 380 4.95 -7.18 9.89
C LEU A 380 3.77 -6.38 10.48
N PHE A 381 2.57 -6.65 9.97
CA PHE A 381 1.28 -6.06 10.30
C PHE A 381 1.13 -4.57 9.96
N TRP A 382 1.96 -4.04 9.06
CA TRP A 382 1.94 -2.63 8.69
C TRP A 382 0.62 -2.21 8.00
N ASN A 383 -0.05 -3.12 7.31
CA ASN A 383 -1.32 -2.85 6.64
C ASN A 383 -2.48 -2.68 7.63
N TYR A 384 -2.39 -3.27 8.83
CA TYR A 384 -3.50 -3.29 9.79
C TYR A 384 -3.81 -1.91 10.38
N SER A 385 -2.79 -1.08 10.59
CA SER A 385 -2.99 0.30 11.03
C SER A 385 -3.78 1.13 10.02
N LYS A 386 -3.67 0.78 8.73
CA LYS A 386 -4.35 1.49 7.63
C LYS A 386 -5.77 1.02 7.39
N ILE A 387 -6.15 -0.17 7.86
CA ILE A 387 -7.56 -0.64 7.83
C ILE A 387 -8.47 0.35 8.55
N ILE A 388 -7.96 1.02 9.60
CA ILE A 388 -8.70 2.02 10.35
C ILE A 388 -9.13 3.18 9.46
N THR A 389 -8.34 3.56 8.46
CA THR A 389 -8.67 4.67 7.56
C THR A 389 -9.31 4.21 6.26
N ASP A 390 -8.99 2.98 5.82
CA ASP A 390 -9.37 2.46 4.52
C ASP A 390 -9.72 0.97 4.56
N ASN A 391 -11.02 0.65 4.47
CA ASN A 391 -11.51 -0.72 4.45
C ASN A 391 -11.13 -1.49 3.18
N ARG A 392 -10.63 -0.85 2.11
CA ARG A 392 -10.16 -1.55 0.90
C ARG A 392 -8.99 -2.46 1.21
N ILE A 393 -8.14 -2.08 2.16
CA ILE A 393 -6.99 -2.88 2.60
C ILE A 393 -7.45 -4.21 3.21
N LEU A 394 -8.58 -4.21 3.92
CA LEU A 394 -9.17 -5.45 4.45
C LEU A 394 -9.55 -6.41 3.31
N VAL A 395 -10.06 -5.89 2.19
CA VAL A 395 -10.43 -6.70 1.02
C VAL A 395 -9.17 -7.30 0.37
N GLU A 396 -8.08 -6.55 0.29
CA GLU A 396 -6.80 -7.07 -0.22
C GLU A 396 -6.27 -8.23 0.64
N ILE A 397 -6.28 -8.06 1.97
CA ILE A 397 -5.93 -9.12 2.93
C ILE A 397 -6.80 -10.36 2.73
N LEU A 398 -8.11 -10.17 2.60
CA LEU A 398 -9.05 -11.28 2.38
C LEU A 398 -8.82 -11.99 1.04
N ARG A 399 -8.46 -11.26 -0.02
CA ARG A 399 -8.13 -11.87 -1.33
C ARG A 399 -6.91 -12.79 -1.24
N ASN A 400 -5.88 -12.40 -0.48
CA ASN A 400 -4.71 -13.25 -0.23
C ASN A 400 -5.09 -14.52 0.54
N ILE A 401 -5.89 -14.38 1.60
CA ILE A 401 -6.45 -15.51 2.35
C ILE A 401 -7.25 -16.44 1.41
N TRP A 402 -8.18 -15.91 0.62
CA TRP A 402 -9.04 -16.71 -0.26
C TRP A 402 -8.25 -17.50 -1.31
N LEU A 403 -7.21 -16.89 -1.88
CA LEU A 403 -6.37 -17.51 -2.90
C LEU A 403 -5.67 -18.79 -2.40
N PHE A 404 -5.36 -18.91 -1.11
CA PHE A 404 -4.65 -20.08 -0.57
C PHE A 404 -5.57 -21.19 -0.02
N ILE A 405 -6.88 -20.98 0.03
CA ILE A 405 -7.85 -21.98 0.50
C ILE A 405 -7.81 -23.27 -0.34
N PRO A 406 -7.87 -23.23 -1.69
CA PRO A 406 -7.86 -24.46 -2.47
C PRO A 406 -6.53 -25.20 -2.36
N LEU A 407 -5.43 -24.47 -2.17
CA LEU A 407 -4.12 -25.06 -1.96
C LEU A 407 -4.11 -25.92 -0.70
N GLY A 408 -4.57 -25.38 0.43
CA GLY A 408 -4.70 -26.12 1.69
C GLY A 408 -5.63 -27.33 1.59
N ALA A 409 -6.80 -27.18 0.94
CA ALA A 409 -7.77 -28.26 0.77
C ALA A 409 -7.24 -29.39 -0.12
N LEU A 410 -6.63 -29.07 -1.27
CA LEU A 410 -6.08 -30.06 -2.20
C LEU A 410 -4.91 -30.84 -1.60
N PHE A 411 -4.01 -30.15 -0.87
CA PHE A 411 -2.90 -30.81 -0.18
C PHE A 411 -3.40 -31.83 0.85
N TYR A 412 -4.34 -31.44 1.71
CA TYR A 412 -4.89 -32.37 2.72
C TYR A 412 -5.61 -33.55 2.06
N ARG A 413 -6.40 -33.30 1.01
CA ARG A 413 -7.12 -34.36 0.28
C ARG A 413 -6.18 -35.41 -0.31
N LEU A 414 -5.06 -34.97 -0.88
CA LEU A 414 -4.08 -35.88 -1.48
C LEU A 414 -3.23 -36.59 -0.42
N TYR A 415 -2.97 -35.89 0.69
CA TYR A 415 -2.02 -36.29 1.71
C TYR A 415 -2.51 -35.84 3.12
N PRO A 416 -3.31 -36.66 3.82
CA PRO A 416 -3.96 -36.27 5.07
C PRO A 416 -3.03 -36.42 6.30
N ARG A 417 -1.97 -35.60 6.38
CA ARG A 417 -1.10 -35.50 7.57
C ARG A 417 -0.96 -34.05 8.03
N LYS A 418 -0.86 -33.83 9.34
CA LYS A 418 -0.77 -32.48 9.93
C LYS A 418 0.41 -31.66 9.40
N ILE A 419 1.57 -32.29 9.18
CA ILE A 419 2.79 -31.59 8.75
C ILE A 419 2.69 -30.94 7.36
N ILE A 420 1.70 -31.35 6.56
CA ILE A 420 1.56 -30.92 5.16
C ILE A 420 1.01 -29.50 5.05
N ILE A 421 0.43 -28.98 6.12
CA ILE A 421 0.02 -27.58 6.23
C ILE A 421 1.19 -26.59 6.10
N MET A 422 2.43 -27.06 6.36
CA MET A 422 3.63 -26.26 6.19
C MET A 422 3.97 -26.02 4.72
N ILE A 423 3.54 -26.88 3.79
CA ILE A 423 3.91 -26.76 2.38
C ILE A 423 3.34 -25.49 1.73
N PRO A 424 2.04 -25.17 1.85
CA PRO A 424 1.50 -23.88 1.39
C PRO A 424 2.22 -22.66 1.97
N VAL A 425 2.60 -22.71 3.25
CA VAL A 425 3.35 -21.62 3.91
C VAL A 425 4.75 -21.49 3.30
N LEU A 426 5.44 -22.61 3.08
CA LEU A 426 6.74 -22.64 2.40
C LEU A 426 6.65 -22.11 0.97
N ILE A 427 5.57 -22.43 0.24
CA ILE A 427 5.31 -21.88 -1.10
C ILE A 427 5.18 -20.36 -1.03
N SER A 428 4.44 -19.82 -0.05
CA SER A 428 4.33 -18.37 0.14
C SER A 428 5.67 -17.72 0.47
N ILE A 429 6.49 -18.34 1.32
CA ILE A 429 7.84 -17.86 1.63
C ILE A 429 8.71 -17.82 0.36
N VAL A 430 8.66 -18.86 -0.47
CA VAL A 430 9.41 -18.92 -1.73
C VAL A 430 8.96 -17.82 -2.69
N ILE A 431 7.66 -17.54 -2.79
CA ILE A 431 7.13 -16.45 -3.61
C ILE A 431 7.70 -15.10 -3.15
N GLU A 432 7.63 -14.79 -1.85
CA GLU A 432 8.16 -13.54 -1.30
C GLU A 432 9.68 -13.42 -1.49
N ILE A 433 10.44 -14.51 -1.32
CA ILE A 433 11.89 -14.52 -1.59
C ILE A 433 12.17 -14.20 -3.07
N ILE A 434 11.40 -14.77 -4.00
CA ILE A 434 11.55 -14.46 -5.42
C ILE A 434 11.25 -12.99 -5.68
N GLN A 435 10.16 -12.45 -5.12
CA GLN A 435 9.80 -11.03 -5.29
C GLN A 435 10.88 -10.10 -4.69
N TYR A 436 11.42 -10.46 -3.53
CA TYR A 436 12.52 -9.75 -2.89
C TYR A 436 13.80 -9.75 -3.75
N LEU A 437 14.21 -10.91 -4.27
CA LEU A 437 15.45 -11.05 -5.05
C LEU A 437 15.35 -10.46 -6.46
N THR A 438 14.19 -10.60 -7.10
CA THR A 438 14.00 -10.17 -8.50
C THR A 438 13.46 -8.75 -8.62
N GLY A 439 12.91 -8.19 -7.54
CA GLY A 439 12.19 -6.91 -7.56
C GLY A 439 10.87 -6.96 -8.36
N ILE A 440 10.46 -8.14 -8.83
CA ILE A 440 9.21 -8.34 -9.54
C ILE A 440 8.07 -8.35 -8.53
N GLY A 441 7.01 -7.57 -8.77
CA GLY A 441 5.86 -7.51 -7.89
C GLY A 441 6.04 -6.57 -6.69
N SER A 442 5.45 -6.95 -5.55
CA SER A 442 5.60 -6.27 -4.27
C SER A 442 5.84 -7.35 -3.23
N CYS A 443 6.97 -7.27 -2.53
CA CYS A 443 7.28 -8.18 -1.43
C CYS A 443 6.64 -7.63 -0.15
N ASP A 444 5.76 -8.40 0.48
CA ASP A 444 5.03 -8.03 1.70
C ASP A 444 4.99 -9.23 2.65
N LEU A 445 5.66 -9.11 3.81
CA LEU A 445 5.69 -10.20 4.79
C LEU A 445 4.30 -10.54 5.35
N ASP A 446 3.35 -9.61 5.31
CA ASP A 446 1.97 -9.85 5.74
C ASP A 446 1.30 -10.93 4.87
N ASP A 447 1.68 -11.01 3.59
CA ASP A 447 1.10 -11.97 2.64
C ASP A 447 1.43 -13.41 3.04
N ILE A 448 2.60 -13.67 3.63
CA ILE A 448 2.96 -15.00 4.16
C ILE A 448 1.96 -15.43 5.24
N VAL A 449 1.60 -14.49 6.13
CA VAL A 449 0.65 -14.74 7.22
C VAL A 449 -0.75 -14.97 6.65
N HIS A 450 -1.22 -14.10 5.75
CA HIS A 450 -2.55 -14.19 5.14
C HIS A 450 -2.72 -15.45 4.31
N ASN A 451 -1.76 -15.77 3.45
CA ASN A 451 -1.73 -16.99 2.66
C ASN A 451 -1.70 -18.24 3.56
N GLY A 452 -0.93 -18.19 4.65
CA GLY A 452 -0.91 -19.24 5.67
C GLY A 452 -2.28 -19.47 6.32
N ILE A 453 -2.98 -18.40 6.71
CA ILE A 453 -4.34 -18.46 7.24
C ILE A 453 -5.29 -19.13 6.23
N GLY A 454 -5.23 -18.73 4.96
CA GLY A 454 -5.99 -19.32 3.87
C GLY A 454 -5.78 -20.83 3.74
N ALA A 455 -4.52 -21.26 3.74
CA ALA A 455 -4.16 -22.68 3.68
C ALA A 455 -4.71 -23.46 4.88
N ILE A 456 -4.67 -22.87 6.08
CA ILE A 456 -5.22 -23.49 7.31
C ILE A 456 -6.74 -23.64 7.22
N ILE A 457 -7.45 -22.63 6.70
CA ILE A 457 -8.90 -22.68 6.50
C ILE A 457 -9.24 -23.83 5.56
N GLY A 458 -8.60 -23.90 4.38
CA GLY A 458 -8.83 -24.97 3.41
C GLY A 458 -8.54 -26.36 3.97
N TYR A 459 -7.43 -26.51 4.70
CA TYR A 459 -7.10 -27.75 5.42
C TYR A 459 -8.20 -28.15 6.40
N LYS A 460 -8.67 -27.24 7.25
CA LYS A 460 -9.68 -27.54 8.27
C LYS A 460 -11.02 -27.91 7.65
N MET A 461 -11.46 -27.20 6.61
CA MET A 461 -12.70 -27.50 5.90
C MET A 461 -12.66 -28.90 5.29
N GLU A 462 -11.55 -29.25 4.65
CA GLU A 462 -11.36 -30.57 4.05
C GLU A 462 -11.31 -31.68 5.11
N LYS A 463 -10.59 -31.43 6.21
CA LYS A 463 -10.48 -32.35 7.33
C LYS A 463 -11.83 -32.65 7.97
N ILE A 464 -12.61 -31.62 8.31
CA ILE A 464 -13.94 -31.79 8.90
C ILE A 464 -14.83 -32.64 7.98
N ALA A 465 -14.78 -32.39 6.67
CA ALA A 465 -15.55 -33.17 5.72
C ALA A 465 -15.11 -34.65 5.66
N LEU A 466 -13.81 -34.94 5.77
CA LEU A 466 -13.24 -36.30 5.71
C LEU A 466 -13.35 -37.10 7.02
N ASP A 467 -13.15 -36.47 8.17
CA ASP A 467 -13.18 -37.14 9.48
C ASP A 467 -14.61 -37.65 9.77
N ASP A 468 -15.63 -36.80 9.52
CA ASP A 468 -17.04 -37.18 9.59
C ASP A 468 -17.41 -38.34 8.64
N TYR A 469 -16.77 -38.43 7.47
CA TYR A 469 -16.95 -39.55 6.55
C TYR A 469 -16.40 -40.85 7.14
N SER A 470 -15.24 -40.79 7.81
CA SER A 470 -14.61 -41.95 8.42
C SER A 470 -15.44 -42.49 9.59
N GLU A 471 -16.00 -41.61 10.42
CA GLU A 471 -16.87 -41.97 11.54
C GLU A 471 -18.21 -42.58 11.07
N LEU A 472 -18.86 -41.99 10.06
CA LEU A 472 -20.08 -42.55 9.48
C LEU A 472 -19.83 -43.90 8.78
N SER A 473 -18.68 -44.06 8.12
CA SER A 473 -18.28 -45.34 7.50
C SER A 473 -18.04 -46.42 8.55
N ALA A 474 -17.41 -46.07 9.68
CA ALA A 474 -17.21 -46.97 10.81
C ALA A 474 -18.55 -47.37 11.45
N ALA A 475 -19.46 -46.42 11.67
CA ALA A 475 -20.79 -46.69 12.22
C ALA A 475 -21.65 -47.58 11.30
N TYR A 476 -21.63 -47.36 9.99
CA TYR A 476 -22.35 -48.20 9.02
C TYR A 476 -21.79 -49.63 8.93
N SER A 477 -20.47 -49.79 8.96
CA SER A 477 -19.83 -51.11 8.94
C SER A 477 -20.03 -51.90 10.23
N LEU A 478 -20.09 -51.22 11.38
CA LEU A 478 -20.51 -51.80 12.67
C LEU A 478 -21.98 -52.24 12.65
N GLY A 479 -22.89 -51.43 12.10
CA GLY A 479 -24.31 -51.78 11.98
C GLY A 479 -24.58 -52.96 11.04
N TYR A 480 -23.76 -53.13 9.99
CA TYR A 480 -23.84 -54.29 9.08
C TYR A 480 -23.35 -55.58 9.74
N LYS A 481 -22.26 -55.52 10.53
CA LYS A 481 -21.77 -56.67 11.31
C LYS A 481 -22.79 -57.15 12.34
N TYR A 482 -23.50 -56.23 13.00
CA TYR A 482 -24.54 -56.58 13.98
C TYR A 482 -25.77 -57.26 13.35
N LYS A 483 -26.13 -56.89 12.12
CA LYS A 483 -27.22 -57.54 11.37
C LYS A 483 -26.82 -58.91 10.81
N SER A 484 -25.55 -59.14 10.47
CA SER A 484 -25.11 -60.45 9.98
C SER A 484 -24.87 -61.49 11.09
N SER A 485 -24.71 -61.06 12.35
CA SER A 485 -24.58 -61.95 13.51
C SER A 485 -25.92 -62.29 14.19
N ALA A 486 -27.04 -61.76 13.69
CA ALA A 486 -28.38 -61.94 14.24
C ALA A 486 -29.29 -62.81 13.34
N ASN A 487 -28.73 -63.46 12.31
CA ASN A 487 -29.41 -64.43 11.44
C ASN A 487 -28.84 -65.83 11.63
#